data_AF-X1BXZ2-F1
#
_entry.id   AF-X1BXZ2-F1
#
_cell.length_a   1.000
_cell.length_b   1.000
_cell.length_c   1.000
_cell.angle_alpha   90.00
_cell.angle_beta   90.00
_cell.angle_gamma   90.00
#
_symmetry.space_group_name_H-M   'P 1'
#
loop_
_entity.id
_entity.type
_entity.pdbx_description
1 polymer ?
#
loop_
_entity_poly.entity_id
_entity_poly.type
_entity_poly.pdbx_seq_one_letter_code
_entity_poly.pdbx_strand_id
1 'polypeptide(L)'
;MWGREGMPRDADERAVIAAELMTKAIEMDIPCESIWFDPIVTPVVNIESNQAKPCLEFMSTLEDIVPGCKSAVGLSNVSNGAPTDLRPILNRAYLMMLMKYGLHSAIVDAFDAELLEIARGGKPEIVDLVHRVMDGEKPDLSSLSQEEAGYVKTVRVLVGETLYSHSWLEI
;
A
#
# COMPACT_ATOMS: atom_id res chain seq x y z
N MET A 1 -0.60 15.41 1.11
CA MET A 1 -1.93 15.02 0.58
C MET A 1 -3.09 15.25 1.55
N TRP A 2 -2.89 15.85 2.72
CA TRP A 2 -4.01 16.21 3.60
C TRP A 2 -4.61 17.52 3.11
N GLY A 3 -5.87 17.49 2.66
CA GLY A 3 -6.55 18.63 2.09
C GLY A 3 -7.01 19.64 3.15
N ARG A 4 -7.50 20.81 2.72
CA ARG A 4 -8.07 21.82 3.62
C ARG A 4 -9.31 21.32 4.36
N GLU A 5 -10.05 20.41 3.74
CA GLU A 5 -11.26 19.79 4.30
C GLU A 5 -10.98 18.52 5.12
N GLY A 6 -9.72 18.09 5.18
CA GLY A 6 -9.32 16.90 5.94
C GLY A 6 -8.62 15.85 5.10
N MET A 7 -8.73 14.60 5.56
CA MET A 7 -8.21 13.44 4.86
C MET A 7 -9.03 13.17 3.58
N PRO A 8 -8.38 12.87 2.44
CA PRO A 8 -9.07 12.46 1.23
C PRO A 8 -9.90 11.19 1.46
N ARG A 9 -11.12 11.18 0.92
CA ARG A 9 -12.11 10.10 1.08
C ARG A 9 -11.83 8.90 0.17
N ASP A 10 -11.25 9.15 -1.00
CA ASP A 10 -11.04 8.16 -2.05
C ASP A 10 -9.81 8.49 -2.92
N ALA A 11 -9.62 7.72 -3.99
CA ALA A 11 -8.53 7.91 -4.94
C ALA A 11 -8.69 9.20 -5.77
N ASP A 12 -9.92 9.56 -6.12
CA ASP A 12 -10.22 10.72 -6.99
C ASP A 12 -9.89 12.03 -6.26
N GLU A 13 -10.24 12.14 -4.98
CA GLU A 13 -9.85 13.32 -4.19
C GLU A 13 -8.33 13.42 -4.03
N ARG A 14 -7.63 12.30 -3.88
CA ARG A 14 -6.16 12.29 -3.87
C ARG A 14 -5.62 12.76 -5.22
N ALA A 15 -6.21 12.31 -6.33
CA ALA A 15 -5.81 12.75 -7.67
C ALA A 15 -5.98 14.26 -7.87
N VAL A 16 -7.12 14.83 -7.44
CA VAL A 16 -7.36 16.27 -7.50
C VAL A 16 -6.31 17.04 -6.70
N ILE A 17 -6.06 16.63 -5.46
CA ILE A 17 -5.04 17.28 -4.61
C ILE A 17 -3.64 17.15 -5.22
N ALA A 18 -3.31 16.01 -5.83
CA ALA A 18 -2.01 15.79 -6.45
C ALA A 18 -1.81 16.73 -7.66
N ALA A 19 -2.82 16.85 -8.52
CA ALA A 19 -2.80 17.75 -9.66
C ALA A 19 -2.71 19.23 -9.24
N GLU A 20 -3.42 19.63 -8.19
CA GLU A 20 -3.33 20.99 -7.62
C GLU A 20 -1.93 21.29 -7.08
N LEU A 21 -1.35 20.37 -6.30
CA LEU A 21 0.01 20.51 -5.77
C LEU A 21 1.05 20.57 -6.88
N MET A 22 0.91 19.74 -7.91
CA MET A 22 1.80 19.73 -9.07
C MET A 22 1.75 21.06 -9.84
N THR A 23 0.54 21.59 -10.06
CA THR A 23 0.35 22.89 -10.71
C THR A 23 1.07 23.99 -9.94
N LYS A 24 0.97 24.00 -8.61
CA LYS A 24 1.69 24.96 -7.76
C LYS A 24 3.20 24.77 -7.76
N ALA A 25 3.67 23.53 -7.80
CA ALA A 25 5.09 23.24 -7.90
C ALA A 25 5.68 23.74 -9.23
N ILE A 26 4.96 23.58 -10.35
CA ILE A 26 5.35 24.10 -11.67
C ILE A 26 5.41 25.63 -11.66
N GLU A 27 4.41 26.31 -11.08
CA GLU A 27 4.41 27.77 -10.92
C GLU A 27 5.63 28.29 -10.12
N MET A 28 6.23 27.44 -9.30
CA MET A 28 7.40 27.74 -8.45
C MET A 28 8.72 27.22 -9.03
N ASP A 29 8.73 26.72 -10.28
CA ASP A 29 9.90 26.11 -10.92
C ASP A 29 10.52 24.94 -10.12
N ILE A 30 9.69 24.21 -9.36
CA ILE A 30 10.13 23.02 -8.63
C ILE A 30 10.12 21.81 -9.58
N PRO A 31 11.26 21.13 -9.78
CA PRO A 31 11.33 20.00 -10.70
C PRO A 31 10.63 18.75 -10.15
N CYS A 32 9.93 18.01 -11.01
CA CYS A 32 9.14 16.82 -10.66
C CYS A 32 9.94 15.79 -9.85
N GLU A 33 11.19 15.53 -10.23
CA GLU A 33 12.05 14.53 -9.58
C GLU A 33 12.41 14.85 -8.13
N SER A 34 12.15 16.10 -7.68
CA SER A 34 12.32 16.56 -6.31
C SER A 34 11.03 16.45 -5.48
N ILE A 35 9.91 16.09 -6.10
CA ILE A 35 8.60 15.99 -5.46
C ILE A 35 8.31 14.53 -5.12
N TRP A 36 7.83 14.32 -3.90
CA TRP A 36 7.44 13.02 -3.39
C TRP A 36 5.99 13.07 -2.90
N PHE A 37 5.12 12.28 -3.53
CA PHE A 37 3.74 12.15 -3.12
C PHE A 37 3.56 11.01 -2.11
N ASP A 38 2.91 11.32 -0.98
CA ASP A 38 2.50 10.33 0.01
C ASP A 38 0.97 10.19 0.00
N PRO A 39 0.40 9.02 -0.34
CA PRO A 39 -1.04 8.79 -0.40
C PRO A 39 -1.74 8.83 0.97
N ILE A 40 -0.99 8.93 2.07
CA ILE A 40 -1.46 8.92 3.46
C ILE A 40 -2.13 7.59 3.80
N VAL A 41 -1.29 6.59 4.04
CA VAL A 41 -1.71 5.26 4.49
C VAL A 41 -2.36 5.36 5.88
N THR A 42 -3.52 4.72 6.05
CA THR A 42 -4.24 4.62 7.33
C THR A 42 -4.35 3.18 7.84
N PRO A 43 -4.69 3.00 9.13
CA PRO A 43 -4.77 1.67 9.71
C PRO A 43 -5.93 0.85 9.15
N VAL A 44 -5.65 -0.39 8.72
CA VAL A 44 -6.66 -1.33 8.20
C VAL A 44 -7.63 -1.83 9.28
N VAL A 45 -7.23 -1.74 10.55
CA VAL A 45 -8.03 -2.21 11.70
C VAL A 45 -9.34 -1.42 11.82
N ASN A 46 -9.39 -0.19 11.31
CA ASN A 46 -10.63 0.57 11.24
C ASN A 46 -11.39 0.24 9.94
N ILE A 47 -12.28 -0.76 10.02
CA ILE A 47 -13.01 -1.33 8.88
C ILE A 47 -13.85 -0.26 8.15
N GLU A 48 -14.55 0.61 8.88
CA GLU A 48 -15.42 1.64 8.29
C GLU A 48 -14.65 2.72 7.54
N SER A 49 -13.38 2.93 7.90
CA SER A 49 -12.50 3.94 7.29
C SER A 49 -11.28 3.31 6.61
N ASN A 50 -11.36 2.05 6.17
CA ASN A 50 -10.23 1.39 5.54
C ASN A 50 -9.93 2.08 4.19
N GLN A 51 -8.75 2.69 4.09
CA GLN A 51 -8.31 3.44 2.91
C GLN A 51 -7.18 2.72 2.16
N ALA A 52 -6.83 1.49 2.54
CA ALA A 52 -5.76 0.74 1.87
C ALA A 52 -6.05 0.56 0.37
N LYS A 53 -7.28 0.16 0.00
CA LYS A 53 -7.70 0.05 -1.40
C LYS A 53 -7.73 1.41 -2.14
N PRO A 54 -8.41 2.46 -1.64
CA PRO A 54 -8.33 3.79 -2.26
C PRO A 54 -6.90 4.34 -2.43
N CYS A 55 -6.00 4.08 -1.47
CA CYS A 55 -4.60 4.46 -1.61
C CYS A 55 -3.92 3.71 -2.77
N LEU A 56 -4.17 2.40 -2.92
CA LEU A 56 -3.64 1.61 -4.03
C LEU A 56 -4.18 2.08 -5.38
N GLU A 57 -5.47 2.43 -5.47
CA GLU A 57 -6.10 2.97 -6.68
C GLU A 57 -5.54 4.35 -7.05
N PHE A 58 -5.22 5.20 -6.08
CA PHE A 58 -4.50 6.44 -6.35
C PHE A 58 -3.06 6.17 -6.83
N MET A 59 -2.36 5.23 -6.20
CA MET A 59 -0.99 4.87 -6.60
C MET A 59 -0.95 4.33 -8.03
N SER A 60 -1.97 3.59 -8.48
CA SER A 60 -2.02 3.05 -9.85
C SER A 60 -2.20 4.11 -10.93
N THR A 61 -2.66 5.31 -10.57
CA THR A 61 -2.89 6.44 -11.49
C THR A 61 -1.88 7.58 -11.28
N LEU A 62 -1.01 7.50 -10.26
CA LEU A 62 -0.14 8.59 -9.85
C LEU A 62 0.79 9.07 -10.98
N GLU A 63 1.41 8.16 -11.72
CA GLU A 63 2.32 8.51 -12.83
C GLU A 63 1.58 9.24 -13.96
N ASP A 64 0.31 8.92 -14.21
CA ASP A 64 -0.50 9.60 -15.22
C ASP A 64 -0.88 11.02 -14.78
N ILE A 65 -1.09 11.23 -13.47
CA ILE A 65 -1.50 12.51 -12.90
C ILE A 65 -0.29 13.45 -12.73
N VAL A 66 0.84 12.93 -12.25
CA VAL A 66 2.05 13.70 -11.91
C VAL A 66 3.33 13.03 -12.45
N PRO A 67 3.49 12.96 -13.78
CA PRO A 67 4.58 12.21 -14.40
C PRO A 67 5.96 12.68 -13.96
N GLY A 68 6.85 11.71 -13.72
CA GLY A 68 8.24 11.94 -13.26
C GLY A 68 8.38 12.32 -11.79
N CYS A 69 7.29 12.42 -11.03
CA CYS A 69 7.34 12.57 -9.58
C CYS A 69 7.62 11.23 -8.89
N LYS A 70 8.08 11.29 -7.64
CA LYS A 70 8.31 10.09 -6.81
C LYS A 70 7.16 9.87 -5.85
N SER A 71 7.13 8.69 -5.24
CA SER A 71 6.18 8.34 -4.20
C SER A 71 6.89 7.82 -2.94
N ALA A 72 6.37 8.16 -1.76
CA ALA A 72 6.83 7.63 -0.49
C ALA A 72 5.64 7.32 0.42
N VAL A 73 5.78 6.31 1.29
CA VAL A 73 4.73 5.98 2.27
C VAL A 73 5.30 5.77 3.67
N GLY A 74 4.54 6.18 4.69
CA GLY A 74 4.68 5.64 6.04
C GLY A 74 4.06 4.24 6.14
N LEU A 75 4.81 3.19 5.83
CA LEU A 75 4.25 1.84 5.64
C LEU A 75 3.59 1.27 6.89
N SER A 76 4.22 1.44 8.06
CA SER A 76 3.74 0.87 9.33
C SER A 76 2.40 1.44 9.82
N ASN A 77 1.92 2.53 9.21
CA ASN A 77 0.59 3.08 9.48
C ASN A 77 -0.53 2.08 9.13
N VAL A 78 -0.33 1.24 8.11
CA VAL A 78 -1.33 0.24 7.67
C VAL A 78 -1.72 -0.72 8.79
N SER A 79 -0.77 -1.03 9.69
CA SER A 79 -0.94 -2.02 10.75
C SER A 79 -1.11 -1.41 12.15
N ASN A 80 -1.26 -0.09 12.27
CA ASN A 80 -1.48 0.52 13.58
C ASN A 80 -2.76 -0.02 14.23
N GLY A 81 -2.70 -0.31 15.53
CA GLY A 81 -3.80 -0.93 16.27
C GLY A 81 -3.95 -2.45 16.07
N ALA A 82 -3.17 -3.07 15.18
CA ALA A 82 -3.10 -4.53 15.09
C ALA A 82 -2.18 -5.11 16.19
N PRO A 83 -2.41 -6.35 16.65
CA PRO A 83 -1.51 -7.08 17.53
C PRO A 83 -0.09 -7.13 16.95
N THR A 84 0.92 -6.99 17.81
CA THR A 84 2.33 -6.85 17.41
C THR A 84 2.80 -7.96 16.47
N ASP A 85 2.36 -9.19 16.71
CA ASP A 85 2.66 -10.39 15.92
C ASP A 85 2.01 -10.39 14.52
N LEU A 86 0.92 -9.65 14.34
CA LEU A 86 0.17 -9.55 13.09
C LEU A 86 0.59 -8.34 12.23
N ARG A 87 1.34 -7.39 12.79
CA ARG A 87 1.82 -6.20 12.04
C ARG A 87 2.77 -6.53 10.89
N PRO A 88 3.76 -7.43 11.03
CA PRO A 88 4.72 -7.70 9.96
C PRO A 88 4.06 -8.15 8.65
N ILE A 89 3.12 -9.11 8.72
CA ILE A 89 2.47 -9.62 7.51
C ILE A 89 1.62 -8.56 6.81
N LEU A 90 0.95 -7.68 7.56
CA LEU A 90 0.22 -6.53 7.00
C LEU A 90 1.16 -5.57 6.29
N ASN A 91 2.27 -5.20 6.93
CA ASN A 91 3.24 -4.26 6.38
C ASN A 91 3.89 -4.83 5.10
N ARG A 92 4.34 -6.09 5.14
CA ARG A 92 5.00 -6.76 4.02
C ARG A 92 4.05 -6.96 2.84
N ALA A 93 2.83 -7.44 3.09
CA ALA A 93 1.80 -7.58 2.06
C ALA A 93 1.52 -6.24 1.38
N TYR A 94 1.28 -5.19 2.18
CA TYR A 94 0.96 -3.88 1.64
C TYR A 94 2.13 -3.23 0.89
N LEU A 95 3.38 -3.46 1.32
CA LEU A 95 4.58 -3.06 0.57
C LEU A 95 4.60 -3.69 -0.81
N MET A 96 4.41 -5.01 -0.89
CA MET A 96 4.39 -5.74 -2.18
C MET A 96 3.27 -5.23 -3.10
N MET A 97 2.11 -4.91 -2.52
CA MET A 97 0.99 -4.33 -3.27
C MET A 97 1.32 -2.94 -3.83
N LEU A 98 1.97 -2.08 -3.05
CA LEU A 98 2.40 -0.75 -3.51
C LEU A 98 3.53 -0.82 -4.55
N MET A 99 4.43 -1.80 -4.43
CA MET A 99 5.50 -2.04 -5.43
C MET A 99 4.93 -2.31 -6.83
N LYS A 100 3.75 -2.93 -6.93
CA LYS A 100 3.04 -3.14 -8.22
C LYS A 100 2.78 -1.82 -8.95
N TYR A 101 2.57 -0.74 -8.21
CA TYR A 101 2.23 0.58 -8.72
C TYR A 101 3.39 1.57 -8.62
N GLY A 102 4.63 1.08 -8.66
CA GLY A 102 5.81 1.94 -8.81
C GLY A 102 6.18 2.74 -7.55
N LEU A 103 5.88 2.23 -6.36
CA LEU A 103 6.32 2.86 -5.12
C LEU A 103 7.85 3.10 -5.12
N HIS A 104 8.28 4.35 -4.93
CA HIS A 104 9.70 4.71 -4.98
C HIS A 104 10.42 4.54 -3.63
N SER A 105 9.74 4.78 -2.51
CA SER A 105 10.30 4.59 -1.17
C SER A 105 9.23 4.24 -0.13
N ALA A 106 9.66 3.61 0.95
CA ALA A 106 8.84 3.35 2.13
C ALA A 106 9.63 3.66 3.40
N ILE A 107 8.97 4.30 4.37
CA ILE A 107 9.45 4.40 5.74
C ILE A 107 8.96 3.15 6.48
N VAL A 108 9.91 2.32 6.92
CA VAL A 108 9.65 0.95 7.38
C VAL A 108 10.33 0.65 8.71
N ASP A 109 9.94 -0.45 9.34
CA ASP A 109 10.67 -1.00 10.49
C ASP A 109 11.96 -1.67 10.01
N ALA A 110 13.10 -1.12 10.41
CA ALA A 110 14.42 -1.63 10.03
C ALA A 110 14.79 -2.96 10.73
N PHE A 111 14.03 -3.40 11.74
CA PHE A 111 14.24 -4.68 12.41
C PHE A 111 13.46 -5.83 11.78
N ASP A 112 12.56 -5.55 10.84
CA ASP A 112 11.85 -6.57 10.06
C ASP A 112 12.74 -7.04 8.89
N ALA A 113 13.53 -8.08 9.14
CA ALA A 113 14.49 -8.61 8.17
C ALA A 113 13.84 -9.08 6.85
N GLU A 114 12.65 -9.68 6.94
CA GLU A 114 11.93 -10.17 5.76
C GLU A 114 11.34 -9.02 4.95
N LEU A 115 10.84 -7.98 5.61
CA LEU A 115 10.42 -6.76 4.93
C LEU A 115 11.59 -6.13 4.16
N LEU A 116 12.77 -6.04 4.78
CA LEU A 116 13.97 -5.52 4.11
C LEU A 116 14.41 -6.42 2.95
N GLU A 117 14.27 -7.73 3.08
CA GLU A 117 14.56 -8.68 2.01
C GLU A 117 13.60 -8.50 0.82
N ILE A 118 12.29 -8.38 1.07
CA ILE A 118 11.28 -8.08 0.05
C ILE A 118 11.60 -6.74 -0.65
N ALA A 119 11.88 -5.68 0.13
CA ALA A 119 12.20 -4.36 -0.41
C ALA A 119 13.46 -4.34 -1.29
N ARG A 120 14.38 -5.30 -1.08
CA ARG A 120 15.60 -5.48 -1.88
C ARG A 120 15.44 -6.45 -3.05
N GLY A 121 14.25 -7.00 -3.26
CA GLY A 121 13.94 -7.94 -4.34
C GLY A 121 14.32 -9.39 -4.05
N GLY A 122 14.46 -9.79 -2.77
CA GLY A 122 14.88 -11.14 -2.38
C GLY A 122 13.81 -12.22 -2.45
N LYS A 123 12.51 -11.85 -2.48
CA LYS A 123 11.35 -12.78 -2.49
C LYS A 123 10.44 -12.56 -3.72
N PRO A 124 10.98 -12.61 -4.96
CA PRO A 124 10.21 -12.30 -6.17
C PRO A 124 8.99 -13.22 -6.36
N GLU A 125 9.08 -14.49 -5.97
CA GLU A 125 7.97 -15.45 -6.07
C GLU A 125 6.75 -15.07 -5.22
N ILE A 126 6.97 -14.52 -4.03
CA ILE A 126 5.89 -14.05 -3.14
C ILE A 126 5.33 -12.72 -3.67
N VAL A 127 6.19 -11.82 -4.15
CA VAL A 127 5.76 -10.57 -4.79
C VAL A 127 4.86 -10.86 -5.98
N ASP A 128 5.28 -11.79 -6.85
CA ASP A 128 4.51 -12.22 -8.02
C ASP A 128 3.18 -12.84 -7.60
N LEU A 129 3.15 -13.69 -6.56
CA LEU A 129 1.90 -14.24 -6.03
C LEU A 129 0.95 -13.12 -5.58
N VAL A 130 1.43 -12.17 -4.79
CA VAL A 130 0.63 -11.02 -4.34
C VAL A 130 0.10 -10.22 -5.53
N HIS A 131 0.93 -9.97 -6.54
CA HIS A 131 0.54 -9.21 -7.73
C HIS A 131 -0.53 -9.92 -8.54
N ARG A 132 -0.45 -11.25 -8.70
CA ARG A 132 -1.49 -12.02 -9.41
C ARG A 132 -2.81 -12.05 -8.64
N VAL A 133 -2.76 -12.14 -7.30
CA VAL A 133 -3.96 -12.04 -6.46
C VAL A 133 -4.62 -10.66 -6.60
N MET A 134 -3.83 -9.59 -6.65
CA MET A 134 -4.35 -8.24 -6.94
C MET A 134 -5.01 -8.14 -8.32
N ASP A 135 -4.54 -8.91 -9.30
CA ASP A 135 -5.13 -9.00 -10.64
C ASP A 135 -6.37 -9.91 -10.71
N GLY A 136 -6.81 -10.43 -9.56
CA GLY A 136 -8.03 -11.24 -9.42
C GLY A 136 -7.79 -12.75 -9.44
N GLU A 137 -6.54 -13.23 -9.41
CA GLU A 137 -6.28 -14.65 -9.21
C GLU A 137 -6.80 -15.12 -7.85
N LYS A 138 -7.51 -16.24 -7.84
CA LYS A 138 -8.03 -16.87 -6.61
C LYS A 138 -7.37 -18.24 -6.43
N PRO A 139 -6.11 -18.28 -5.96
CA PRO A 139 -5.39 -19.55 -5.78
C PRO A 139 -6.09 -20.42 -4.74
N ASP A 140 -6.02 -21.73 -4.94
CA ASP A 140 -6.46 -22.72 -3.95
C ASP A 140 -5.50 -22.68 -2.76
N LEU A 141 -5.98 -22.20 -1.62
CA LEU A 141 -5.19 -22.07 -0.40
C LEU A 141 -4.61 -23.40 0.09
N SER A 142 -5.23 -24.54 -0.25
CA SER A 142 -4.73 -25.86 0.13
C SER A 142 -3.48 -26.29 -0.65
N SER A 143 -3.22 -25.64 -1.80
CA SER A 143 -2.05 -25.88 -2.63
C SER A 143 -0.84 -24.99 -2.29
N LEU A 144 -1.04 -24.03 -1.39
CA LEU A 144 -0.03 -23.05 -0.99
C LEU A 144 0.66 -23.45 0.30
N SER A 145 1.90 -22.98 0.49
CA SER A 145 2.55 -22.98 1.80
C SER A 145 1.81 -22.08 2.79
N GLN A 146 2.10 -22.24 4.09
CA GLN A 146 1.48 -21.39 5.13
C GLN A 146 1.83 -19.91 4.96
N GLU A 147 3.04 -19.60 4.51
CA GLU A 147 3.51 -18.23 4.25
C GLU A 147 2.71 -17.61 3.09
N GLU A 148 2.64 -18.31 1.95
CA GLU A 148 1.91 -17.87 0.77
C GLU A 148 0.41 -17.70 1.06
N ALA A 149 -0.21 -18.66 1.73
CA ALA A 149 -1.61 -18.57 2.14
C ALA A 149 -1.85 -17.36 3.06
N GLY A 150 -0.91 -17.08 3.98
CA GLY A 150 -0.94 -15.88 4.83
C GLY A 150 -0.94 -14.59 4.02
N TYR A 151 -0.10 -14.50 2.99
CA TYR A 151 -0.08 -13.32 2.09
C TYR A 151 -1.37 -13.18 1.28
N VAL A 152 -1.90 -14.26 0.71
CA VAL A 152 -3.18 -14.25 -0.02
C VAL A 152 -4.32 -13.77 0.88
N LYS A 153 -4.44 -14.32 2.09
CA LYS A 153 -5.47 -13.91 3.06
C LYS A 153 -5.31 -12.45 3.45
N THR A 154 -4.07 -12.00 3.63
CA THR A 154 -3.77 -10.62 4.03
C THR A 154 -4.08 -9.61 2.92
N VAL A 155 -3.80 -9.94 1.65
CA VAL A 155 -4.20 -9.13 0.50
C VAL A 155 -5.72 -8.94 0.48
N ARG A 156 -6.50 -10.02 0.68
CA ARG A 156 -7.98 -9.96 0.72
C ARG A 156 -8.49 -9.04 1.83
N VAL A 157 -7.84 -9.03 2.98
CA VAL A 157 -8.16 -8.10 4.08
C VAL A 157 -7.84 -6.65 3.69
N LEU A 158 -6.67 -6.40 3.12
CA LEU A 158 -6.24 -5.05 2.71
C LEU A 158 -7.15 -4.45 1.63
N VAL A 159 -7.64 -5.26 0.69
CA VAL A 159 -8.57 -4.78 -0.36
C VAL A 159 -10.05 -4.80 0.06
N GLY A 160 -10.36 -5.26 1.27
CA GLY A 160 -11.72 -5.30 1.81
C GLY A 160 -12.60 -6.45 1.28
N GLU A 161 -12.02 -7.46 0.62
CA GLU A 161 -12.72 -8.70 0.25
C GLU A 161 -13.04 -9.57 1.48
N THR A 162 -12.27 -9.42 2.55
CA THR A 162 -12.49 -10.06 3.84
C THR A 162 -12.36 -9.01 4.94
N LEU A 163 -13.24 -9.09 5.94
CA LEU A 163 -13.18 -8.16 7.07
C LEU A 163 -11.95 -8.48 7.93
N TYR A 164 -11.26 -7.43 8.39
CA TYR A 164 -10.20 -7.59 9.37
C TYR A 164 -10.78 -8.16 10.68
N SER A 165 -10.17 -9.23 11.19
CA SER A 165 -10.31 -9.72 12.56
C SER A 165 -8.91 -10.05 13.07
N HIS A 166 -8.68 -10.22 14.37
CA HIS A 166 -7.37 -10.70 14.87
C HIS A 166 -7.07 -12.18 14.55
N SER A 167 -7.98 -12.87 13.87
CA SER A 167 -7.84 -14.29 13.51
C SER A 167 -7.92 -14.54 12.00
N TRP A 168 -7.79 -13.50 11.15
CA TRP A 168 -7.97 -13.62 9.70
C TRP A 168 -7.02 -14.63 9.03
N LEU A 169 -5.89 -14.94 9.66
CA LEU A 169 -4.94 -15.95 9.18
C LEU A 169 -5.41 -17.38 9.44
N GLU A 170 -6.28 -17.59 10.43
CA GLU A 170 -6.79 -18.90 10.84
C GLU A 170 -8.04 -19.32 10.06
N ILE A 171 -8.75 -18.35 9.48
CA ILE A 171 -9.98 -18.52 8.69
C ILE A 171 -9.61 -18.86 7.25
#